data_AF-A0A7W9KE76-F1
#
_entry.id   AF-A0A7W9KE76-F1
#
_cell.length_a   1.000
_cell.length_b   1.000
_cell.length_c   1.000
_cell.angle_alpha   90.00
_cell.angle_beta   90.00
_cell.angle_gamma   90.00
#
_symmetry.space_group_name_H-M   'P 1'
#
loop_
_entity.id
_entity.type
_entity.pdbx_description
1 polymer ?
#
loop_
_entity_poly.entity_id
_entity_poly.type
_entity_poly.pdbx_seq_one_letter_code
_entity_poly.pdbx_strand_id
1 'polypeptide(L)'
;MTGKNRLLHVVMKMDQAGSAGYIAVALVTTPILMLISPLRQLMWLVGLVLGISGLALGLLGFLMAWGLTVTMARGGDVPEHILKSVRVLPKA
;
A
#
# COMPACT_ATOMS: atom_id res chain seq x y z
N MET A 1 -12.40 5.02 22.83
CA MET A 1 -11.58 5.12 21.59
C MET A 1 -11.96 6.41 20.87
N THR A 2 -11.28 7.49 21.22
CA THR A 2 -11.58 8.87 20.82
C THR A 2 -11.28 9.09 19.33
N GLY A 3 -12.15 9.79 18.60
CA GLY A 3 -12.28 9.83 17.13
C GLY A 3 -11.08 10.28 16.28
N LYS A 4 -9.89 10.50 16.84
CA LYS A 4 -8.68 10.96 16.13
C LYS A 4 -7.96 9.86 15.33
N ASN A 5 -8.12 8.59 15.70
CA ASN A 5 -7.47 7.45 15.03
C ASN A 5 -8.30 6.81 13.89
N ARG A 6 -9.56 7.24 13.65
CA ARG A 6 -10.41 6.63 12.62
C ARG A 6 -9.89 6.91 11.21
N LEU A 7 -9.43 8.13 10.94
CA LEU A 7 -8.87 8.52 9.64
C LEU A 7 -7.61 7.71 9.31
N LEU A 8 -6.66 7.63 10.25
CA LEU A 8 -5.42 6.86 10.05
C LEU A 8 -5.73 5.37 9.79
N HIS A 9 -6.66 4.80 10.55
CA HIS A 9 -7.03 3.40 10.40
C HIS A 9 -7.72 3.12 9.06
N VAL A 10 -8.54 4.06 8.56
CA VAL A 10 -9.14 3.99 7.23
C VAL A 10 -8.08 4.11 6.14
N VAL A 11 -7.13 5.05 6.26
CA VAL A 11 -6.03 5.22 5.31
C VAL A 11 -5.18 3.95 5.23
N MET A 12 -4.80 3.36 6.37
CA MET A 12 -4.02 2.13 6.38
C MET A 12 -4.76 0.94 5.74
N LYS A 13 -6.07 0.80 6.01
CA LYS A 13 -6.86 -0.27 5.38
C LYS A 13 -7.05 -0.05 3.88
N MET A 14 -7.28 1.18 3.45
CA MET A 14 -7.37 1.50 2.02
C MET A 14 -6.05 1.31 1.31
N ASP A 15 -4.92 1.67 1.93
CA ASP A 15 -3.58 1.52 1.35
C ASP A 15 -3.25 0.04 1.14
N GLN A 16 -3.49 -0.78 2.16
CA GLN A 16 -3.24 -2.21 2.11
C GLN A 16 -4.14 -2.91 1.07
N ALA A 17 -5.44 -2.60 1.07
CA ALA A 17 -6.38 -3.20 0.12
C ALA A 17 -6.12 -2.73 -1.31
N GLY A 18 -5.82 -1.45 -1.49
CA GLY A 18 -5.50 -0.85 -2.78
C GLY A 18 -4.21 -1.41 -3.37
N SER A 19 -3.15 -1.51 -2.56
CA SER A 19 -1.87 -2.09 -2.98
C SER A 19 -1.98 -3.57 -3.33
N ALA A 20 -2.70 -4.36 -2.52
CA ALA A 20 -2.93 -5.77 -2.80
C ALA A 20 -3.72 -5.97 -4.12
N GLY A 21 -4.78 -5.18 -4.32
CA GLY A 21 -5.56 -5.19 -5.56
C GLY A 21 -4.74 -4.80 -6.78
N TYR A 22 -3.92 -3.76 -6.67
CA TYR A 22 -3.04 -3.31 -7.76
C TYR A 22 -2.03 -4.37 -8.17
N ILE A 23 -1.37 -5.03 -7.21
CA ILE A 23 -0.42 -6.11 -7.48
C ILE A 23 -1.14 -7.28 -8.16
N ALA A 24 -2.30 -7.70 -7.64
CA ALA A 24 -3.07 -8.80 -8.24
C ALA A 24 -3.47 -8.50 -9.68
N VAL A 25 -4.00 -7.30 -9.94
CA VAL A 25 -4.38 -6.86 -11.29
C VAL A 25 -3.16 -6.80 -12.21
N ALA A 26 -2.04 -6.23 -11.78
CA ALA A 26 -0.83 -6.15 -12.59
C ALA A 26 -0.27 -7.54 -12.93
N LEU A 27 -0.24 -8.46 -11.96
CA LEU A 27 0.25 -9.82 -12.15
C LEU A 27 -0.64 -10.65 -13.09
N VAL A 28 -1.97 -10.45 -13.06
CA VAL A 28 -2.89 -11.13 -13.97
C VAL A 28 -2.88 -10.50 -15.36
N THR A 29 -2.76 -9.18 -15.44
CA THR A 29 -2.85 -8.44 -16.71
C THR A 29 -1.61 -8.65 -17.58
N THR A 30 -0.42 -8.73 -16.97
CA THR A 30 0.85 -8.95 -17.69
C THR A 30 0.86 -10.21 -18.58
N PRO A 31 0.57 -11.43 -18.06
CA PRO A 31 0.55 -12.64 -18.88
C PRO A 31 -0.58 -12.65 -19.91
N ILE A 32 -1.75 -12.06 -19.59
CA ILE A 32 -2.86 -11.92 -20.55
C ILE A 32 -2.41 -11.06 -21.74
N LEU A 33 -1.77 -9.92 -21.48
CA LEU A 33 -1.25 -9.07 -22.55
C LEU A 33 -0.16 -9.75 -23.38
N MET A 34 0.68 -10.58 -22.76
CA MET A 34 1.70 -11.36 -23.46
C MET A 34 1.11 -12.37 -24.44
N LEU A 35 -0.03 -12.98 -24.10
CA LEU A 35 -0.70 -13.99 -24.94
C LEU A 35 -1.45 -13.41 -26.14
N ILE A 36 -1.90 -12.15 -26.07
CA ILE A 36 -2.83 -11.58 -27.06
C ILE A 36 -2.11 -10.91 -28.26
N SER A 37 -0.77 -10.82 -28.28
CA SER A 37 -0.02 -9.96 -29.23
C SER A 37 -0.55 -8.52 -29.17
N PRO A 38 -0.14 -7.74 -28.16
CA PRO A 38 -0.90 -6.59 -27.74
C PRO A 38 -0.94 -5.51 -28.83
N LEU A 39 -2.16 -5.07 -29.19
CA LEU A 39 -2.33 -3.82 -29.92
C LEU A 39 -1.74 -2.69 -29.08
N ARG A 40 -0.88 -1.87 -29.68
CA ARG A 40 -0.20 -0.74 -29.02
C ARG A 40 -1.16 0.14 -28.21
N GLN A 41 -2.39 0.32 -28.67
CA GLN A 41 -3.44 1.06 -27.98
C GLN A 41 -3.88 0.41 -26.65
N LEU A 42 -3.99 -0.93 -26.61
CA LEU A 42 -4.38 -1.66 -25.39
C LEU A 42 -3.31 -1.55 -24.30
N MET A 43 -2.03 -1.66 -24.67
CA MET A 43 -0.91 -1.44 -23.75
C MET A 43 -0.92 -0.03 -23.17
N TRP A 44 -1.17 0.99 -23.99
CA TRP A 44 -1.29 2.37 -23.52
C TRP A 44 -2.43 2.54 -22.52
N LEU A 45 -3.59 1.95 -22.80
CA LEU A 45 -4.78 2.08 -21.95
C LEU A 45 -4.57 1.39 -20.59
N VAL A 46 -4.02 0.17 -20.60
CA VAL A 46 -3.64 -0.55 -19.37
C VAL A 46 -2.57 0.21 -18.59
N GLY A 47 -1.53 0.70 -19.29
CA GLY A 47 -0.46 1.49 -18.69
C GLY A 47 -0.96 2.78 -18.06
N LEU A 48 -1.93 3.46 -18.69
CA LEU A 48 -2.54 4.67 -18.13
C LEU A 48 -3.33 4.35 -16.85
N VAL A 49 -4.14 3.30 -16.86
CA VAL A 49 -4.93 2.88 -15.68
C VAL A 49 -4.01 2.45 -14.54
N LEU A 50 -2.97 1.66 -14.82
CA LEU A 50 -1.97 1.28 -13.82
C LEU A 50 -1.17 2.48 -13.33
N GLY A 51 -0.79 3.42 -14.21
CA GLY A 51 -0.07 4.62 -13.83
C GLY A 51 -0.89 5.51 -12.88
N ILE A 52 -2.16 5.77 -13.20
CA ILE A 52 -3.05 6.59 -12.35
C ILE A 52 -3.31 5.89 -11.01
N SER A 53 -3.59 4.59 -11.02
CA SER A 53 -3.81 3.84 -9.78
C SER A 53 -2.54 3.75 -8.93
N GLY A 54 -1.38 3.53 -9.53
CA GLY A 54 -0.08 3.56 -8.85
C GLY A 54 0.23 4.93 -8.24
N LEU A 55 -0.07 6.03 -8.94
CA LEU A 55 0.05 7.39 -8.39
C LEU A 55 -0.89 7.63 -7.20
N ALA A 56 -2.14 7.17 -7.30
CA ALA A 56 -3.09 7.26 -6.20
C ALA A 56 -2.63 6.47 -4.97
N LEU A 57 -2.08 5.27 -5.18
CA LEU A 57 -1.49 4.45 -4.11
C LEU A 57 -0.25 5.09 -3.50
N GLY A 58 0.64 5.66 -4.32
CA GLY A 58 1.80 6.40 -3.83
C GLY A 58 1.40 7.57 -2.93
N LEU A 59 0.33 8.29 -3.29
CA LEU A 59 -0.21 9.37 -2.45
C LEU A 59 -0.81 8.83 -1.14
N LEU A 60 -1.49 7.69 -1.18
CA LEU A 60 -2.02 7.03 0.03
C LEU A 60 -0.89 6.57 0.97
N GLY A 61 0.13 5.92 0.44
CA GLY A 61 1.30 5.49 1.20
C GLY A 61 2.05 6.67 1.82
N PHE A 62 2.17 7.80 1.10
CA PHE A 62 2.72 9.03 1.64
C PHE A 62 1.89 9.57 2.83
N LEU A 63 0.56 9.62 2.68
CA LEU A 63 -0.35 10.04 3.77
C LEU A 63 -0.23 9.13 4.99
N MET A 64 -0.08 7.81 4.78
CA MET A 64 0.15 6.85 5.86
C MET A 64 1.47 7.12 6.60
N ALA A 65 2.58 7.24 5.87
CA ALA A 65 3.90 7.51 6.44
C ALA A 65 3.92 8.84 7.22
N TRP A 66 3.29 9.88 6.66
CA TRP A 66 3.12 11.16 7.33
C TRP A 66 2.30 11.03 8.62
N GLY A 67 1.15 10.36 8.55
CA GLY A 67 0.29 10.11 9.70
C GLY A 67 1.02 9.39 10.84
N LEU A 68 1.75 8.32 10.51
CA LEU A 68 2.59 7.58 11.47
C LEU A 68 3.66 8.48 12.10
N THR A 69 4.39 9.23 11.27
CA THR A 69 5.45 10.14 11.72
C THR A 69 4.91 11.18 12.71
N VAL A 70 3.77 11.81 12.38
CA VAL A 70 3.11 12.78 13.26
C VAL A 70 2.60 12.12 14.56
N THR A 71 2.09 10.90 14.51
CA THR A 71 1.66 10.18 15.72
C THR A 71 2.82 9.79 16.63
N MET A 72 3.94 9.33 16.07
CA MET A 72 5.14 9.00 16.83
C MET A 72 5.79 10.26 17.44
N ALA A 73 5.86 11.35 16.66
CA ALA A 73 6.38 12.64 17.13
C ALA A 73 5.56 13.24 18.29
N ARG A 74 4.31 12.82 18.49
CA ARG A 74 3.45 13.22 19.61
C ARG A 74 3.62 12.33 20.86
N GLY A 75 4.65 11.49 20.91
CA GLY A 75 4.90 10.56 22.03
C GLY A 75 4.03 9.31 21.97
N GLY A 76 3.58 8.91 20.78
CA GLY A 76 2.92 7.62 20.62
C GLY A 76 3.92 6.49 20.80
N ASP A 77 3.91 5.83 21.97
CA ASP A 77 4.75 4.66 22.23
C ASP A 77 4.43 3.53 21.25
N VAL A 78 5.48 2.95 20.67
CA VAL A 78 5.36 1.71 19.88
C VAL A 78 5.02 0.58 20.85
N PRO A 79 3.88 -0.12 20.68
CA PRO A 79 3.48 -1.15 21.61
C PRO A 79 4.52 -2.28 21.69
N GLU A 80 4.93 -2.65 22.90
CA GLU A 80 5.98 -3.66 23.16
C GLU A 80 5.69 -5.02 22.50
N HIS A 81 4.42 -5.33 22.23
CA HIS A 81 4.02 -6.55 21.53
C HIS A 81 4.43 -6.58 20.04
N ILE A 82 4.48 -5.42 19.38
CA ILE A 82 4.98 -5.29 18.00
C ILE A 82 6.49 -5.55 17.98
N LEU A 83 7.22 -4.98 18.94
CA LEU A 83 8.67 -5.19 19.08
C LEU A 83 9.02 -6.66 19.34
N LYS A 84 8.20 -7.37 20.13
CA LYS A 84 8.36 -8.83 20.34
C LYS A 84 8.11 -9.65 19.07
N SER A 85 7.17 -9.22 18.22
CA SER A 85 6.85 -9.93 16.97
C SER A 85 7.95 -9.80 15.91
N VAL A 86 8.66 -8.66 15.88
CA VAL A 86 9.78 -8.41 14.94
C VAL A 86 11.09 -8.99 15.47
N ARG A 87 11.26 -9.11 16.79
CA ARG A 87 12.44 -9.71 17.41
C ARG A 87 12.42 -11.24 17.31
N VAL A 88 12.44 -11.76 16.09
CA VAL A 88 12.88 -13.13 15.79
C VAL A 88 14.40 -13.09 15.58
N LEU A 89 15.14 -12.55 16.56
CA LEU A 89 16.60 -12.75 16.56
C LEU A 89 16.87 -14.13 17.16
N PRO A 90 17.61 -15.02 16.46
CA PRO A 90 18.05 -16.27 17.06
C PRO A 90 18.87 -15.95 18.31
N LYS A 91 18.53 -16.60 19.43
CA LYS A 91 19.30 -16.54 20.66
C LYS A 91 20.70 -17.12 20.36
N ALA A 92 21.73 -16.29 20.42
CA ALA A 92 23.10 -16.74 20.53
C ALA A 92 23.36 -17.31 21.94
#